data_AF-A0A8J4AW69-F1
#
_entry.id   AF-A0A8J4AW69-F1
#
_cell.length_a   1.000
_cell.length_b   1.000
_cell.length_c   1.000
_cell.angle_alpha   90.00
_cell.angle_beta   90.00
_cell.angle_gamma   90.00
#
_symmetry.space_group_name_H-M   'P 1'
#
loop_
_entity.id
_entity.type
_entity.pdbx_description
1 polymer ?
#
loop_
_entity_poly.entity_id
_entity_poly.type
_entity_poly.pdbx_seq_one_letter_code
_entity_poly.pdbx_strand_id
1 'polypeptide(L)'
;MGVKFRLYTLHCAHLKVLVQTNPINNQSPTLRERVLQLNSSPETQAFYQNHCQKPHFEFSNNLYWHKPGNHQLLVTPDDSENQQYALQMAHDPPYSAHDGLNPTLKKNLQLICWWLHMHQDVNTYVTSCGDYQRNKPSNKHPQGLLEPLPIPGRRWESVSMDLITQLPKNPTITMIPLLF
;
A
#
# COMPACT_ATOMS: atom_id res chain seq x y z
N MET A 1 -5.88 21.72 -7.23
CA MET A 1 -4.95 21.16 -6.23
C MET A 1 -5.63 21.28 -4.87
N GLY A 2 -6.38 20.27 -4.38
CA GLY A 2 -7.18 20.48 -3.16
C GLY A 2 -8.08 19.34 -2.66
N VAL A 3 -8.25 18.23 -3.39
CA VAL A 3 -9.17 17.15 -2.98
C VAL A 3 -8.50 16.07 -2.12
N LYS A 4 -7.15 15.99 -2.14
CA LYS A 4 -6.41 14.94 -1.43
C LYS A 4 -6.45 15.12 0.10
N PHE A 5 -6.38 16.33 0.63
CA PHE A 5 -6.24 16.55 2.09
C PHE A 5 -7.47 16.16 2.92
N ARG A 6 -8.69 16.28 2.40
CA ARG A 6 -9.91 15.91 3.15
C ARG A 6 -10.15 14.40 3.23
N LEU A 7 -9.74 13.63 2.22
CA LEU A 7 -9.84 12.16 2.28
C LEU A 7 -8.85 11.56 3.29
N TYR A 8 -7.66 12.14 3.42
CA TYR A 8 -6.63 11.63 4.33
C TYR A 8 -6.99 11.78 5.82
N THR A 9 -7.62 12.88 6.24
CA THR A 9 -8.04 13.06 7.64
C THR A 9 -9.18 12.14 8.05
N LEU A 10 -10.13 11.86 7.14
CA LEU A 10 -11.19 10.85 7.35
C LEU A 10 -10.62 9.43 7.40
N HIS A 11 -9.63 9.11 6.54
CA HIS A 11 -8.94 7.83 6.51
C HIS A 11 -8.19 7.52 7.82
N CYS A 12 -7.48 8.49 8.39
CA CYS A 12 -6.78 8.33 9.68
C CYS A 12 -7.73 8.11 10.87
N ALA A 13 -8.90 8.75 10.88
CA ALA A 13 -9.91 8.54 11.92
C ALA A 13 -10.55 7.15 11.79
N HIS A 14 -10.81 6.69 10.57
CA HIS A 14 -11.31 5.35 10.29
C HIS A 14 -10.31 4.26 10.74
N LEU A 15 -9.02 4.42 10.48
CA LEU A 15 -7.98 3.47 10.89
C LEU A 15 -7.84 3.29 12.41
N LYS A 16 -8.04 4.35 13.20
CA LYS A 16 -8.08 4.24 14.68
C LYS A 16 -9.29 3.43 15.16
N VAL A 17 -10.42 3.53 14.44
CA VAL A 17 -11.60 2.70 14.68
C VAL A 17 -11.28 1.23 14.37
N LEU A 18 -10.44 0.92 13.40
CA LEU A 18 -10.09 -0.47 13.04
C LEU A 18 -9.26 -1.23 14.11
N VAL A 19 -8.59 -0.53 15.03
CA VAL A 19 -7.98 -1.20 16.21
C VAL A 19 -9.05 -1.65 17.21
N GLN A 20 -10.18 -0.95 17.23
CA GLN A 20 -11.27 -1.10 18.19
C GLN A 20 -12.51 -1.79 17.60
N THR A 21 -12.58 -1.95 16.29
CA THR A 21 -13.67 -2.57 15.54
C THR A 21 -13.08 -3.47 14.47
N ASN A 22 -13.70 -4.61 14.20
CA ASN A 22 -13.20 -5.52 13.18
C ASN A 22 -13.76 -5.17 11.79
N PRO A 23 -12.93 -4.69 10.84
CA PRO A 23 -13.39 -4.33 9.50
C PRO A 23 -13.63 -5.52 8.59
N ILE A 24 -13.08 -6.69 8.90
CA ILE A 24 -13.15 -7.88 8.06
C ILE A 24 -14.38 -8.70 8.42
N ASN A 25 -14.68 -8.84 9.72
CA ASN A 25 -15.86 -9.54 10.22
C ASN A 25 -16.21 -9.07 11.63
N ASN A 26 -17.44 -8.59 11.84
CA ASN A 26 -17.91 -8.12 13.15
C ASN A 26 -18.00 -9.22 14.24
N GLN A 27 -17.79 -10.49 13.88
CA GLN A 27 -17.73 -11.63 14.80
C GLN A 27 -16.31 -12.05 15.18
N SER A 28 -15.29 -11.55 14.48
CA SER A 28 -13.91 -11.90 14.75
C SER A 28 -13.29 -10.90 15.73
N PRO A 29 -12.35 -11.30 16.61
CA PRO A 29 -11.72 -10.40 17.56
C PRO A 29 -10.91 -9.31 16.85
N THR A 30 -10.89 -8.12 17.45
CA THR A 30 -10.07 -6.97 17.00
C THR A 30 -8.58 -7.24 17.20
N LEU A 31 -7.70 -6.51 16.51
CA LEU A 31 -6.25 -6.66 16.69
C LEU A 31 -5.84 -6.51 18.17
N ARG A 32 -6.47 -5.58 18.89
CA ARG A 32 -6.24 -5.39 20.32
C ARG A 32 -6.60 -6.63 21.15
N GLU A 33 -7.77 -7.20 20.92
CA GLU A 33 -8.25 -8.39 21.64
C GLU A 33 -7.37 -9.61 21.35
N ARG A 34 -6.93 -9.76 20.10
CA ARG A 34 -6.03 -10.84 19.70
C ARG A 34 -4.68 -10.73 20.40
N VAL A 35 -4.11 -9.52 20.48
CA VAL A 35 -2.87 -9.28 21.23
C VAL A 35 -3.06 -9.52 22.73
N LEU A 36 -4.20 -9.12 23.30
CA LEU A 36 -4.52 -9.41 24.71
C LEU A 36 -4.55 -10.91 25.00
N GLN A 37 -5.13 -11.72 24.10
CA GLN A 37 -5.15 -13.18 24.22
C GLN A 37 -3.73 -13.77 24.17
N LEU A 38 -2.89 -13.26 23.27
CA LEU A 38 -1.48 -13.69 23.15
C LEU A 38 -0.63 -13.38 24.37
N ASN A 39 -0.98 -12.37 25.16
CA ASN A 39 -0.20 -12.00 26.35
C ASN A 39 -0.21 -13.06 27.45
N SER A 40 -1.10 -14.06 27.35
CA SER A 40 -1.09 -15.24 28.21
C SER A 40 0.01 -16.26 27.85
N SER A 41 0.61 -16.16 26.65
CA SER A 41 1.67 -17.08 26.19
C SER A 41 3.05 -16.75 26.78
N PRO A 42 3.85 -17.75 27.22
CA PRO A 42 5.22 -17.55 27.68
C PRO A 42 6.15 -16.95 26.62
N GLU A 43 5.93 -17.28 25.34
CA GLU A 43 6.75 -16.79 24.21
C GLU A 43 6.59 -15.28 24.03
N THR A 44 5.35 -14.79 24.10
CA THR A 44 5.01 -13.38 24.07
C THR A 44 5.68 -12.61 25.22
N GLN A 45 5.72 -13.20 26.41
CA GLN A 45 6.38 -12.58 27.57
C GLN A 45 7.89 -12.50 27.36
N ALA A 46 8.53 -13.54 26.83
CA ALA A 46 9.95 -13.53 26.48
C ALA A 46 10.26 -12.44 25.42
N PHE A 47 9.40 -12.29 24.41
CA PHE A 47 9.51 -11.22 23.42
C PHE A 47 9.51 -9.83 24.07
N TYR A 48 8.57 -9.55 24.96
CA TYR A 48 8.49 -8.26 25.65
C TYR A 48 9.71 -8.00 26.53
N GLN A 49 10.19 -9.00 27.26
CA GLN A 49 11.38 -8.88 28.10
C GLN A 49 12.64 -8.54 27.27
N ASN A 50 12.77 -9.12 26.08
CA ASN A 50 13.95 -8.91 25.22
C ASN A 50 13.89 -7.60 24.42
N HIS A 51 12.70 -7.19 23.96
CA HIS A 51 12.57 -6.12 22.97
C HIS A 51 11.89 -4.84 23.47
N CYS A 52 11.11 -4.92 24.56
CA CYS A 52 10.26 -3.82 25.05
C CYS A 52 10.75 -3.16 26.35
N GLN A 53 11.98 -3.42 26.81
CA GLN A 53 12.57 -2.74 27.98
C GLN A 53 13.19 -1.36 27.70
N LYS A 54 13.03 -0.84 26.48
CA LYS A 54 13.60 0.46 26.07
C LYS A 54 12.68 1.62 26.50
N PRO A 55 13.18 2.85 26.69
CA PRO A 55 12.40 3.99 27.21
C PRO A 55 11.20 4.42 26.35
N HIS A 56 11.15 3.99 25.09
CA HIS A 56 10.03 4.29 24.19
C HIS A 56 8.90 3.25 24.26
N PHE A 57 8.96 2.29 25.19
CA PHE A 57 7.91 1.31 25.40
C PHE A 57 7.25 1.52 26.75
N GLU A 58 5.93 1.43 26.76
CA GLU A 58 5.12 1.54 27.97
C GLU A 58 4.14 0.39 28.06
N PHE A 59 3.99 -0.16 29.27
CA PHE A 59 2.99 -1.17 29.55
C PHE A 59 1.77 -0.53 30.23
N SER A 60 0.59 -0.69 29.64
CA SER A 60 -0.67 -0.15 30.18
C SER A 60 -1.86 -0.97 29.68
N ASN A 61 -2.84 -1.20 30.56
CA ASN A 61 -4.06 -1.97 30.25
C ASN A 61 -3.76 -3.38 29.70
N ASN A 62 -2.79 -4.08 30.30
CA ASN A 62 -2.31 -5.38 29.83
C ASN A 62 -1.76 -5.40 28.40
N LEU A 63 -1.34 -4.26 27.86
CA LEU A 63 -0.79 -4.13 26.51
C LEU A 63 0.52 -3.35 26.53
N TYR A 64 1.43 -3.72 25.63
CA TYR A 64 2.63 -2.93 25.37
C TYR A 64 2.35 -1.90 24.27
N TRP A 65 2.90 -0.70 24.46
CA TRP A 65 2.76 0.44 23.58
C TRP A 65 4.13 0.98 23.20
N HIS A 66 4.37 1.19 21.91
CA HIS A 66 5.56 1.87 21.40
C HIS A 66 5.22 3.35 21.15
N LYS A 67 6.02 4.26 21.71
CA LYS A 67 5.84 5.72 21.64
C LYS A 67 6.97 6.43 20.89
N PRO A 68 6.97 6.39 19.54
CA PRO A 68 7.85 7.23 18.75
C PRO A 68 7.29 8.66 18.70
N GLY A 69 7.80 9.54 19.55
CA GLY A 69 7.35 10.94 19.64
C GLY A 69 5.94 11.06 20.23
N ASN A 70 5.00 11.64 19.48
CA ASN A 70 3.63 11.89 19.94
C ASN A 70 2.61 10.80 19.56
N HIS A 71 3.06 9.73 18.89
CA HIS A 71 2.19 8.61 18.51
C HIS A 71 2.30 7.48 19.53
N GLN A 72 1.20 6.76 19.74
CA GLN A 72 1.16 5.56 20.57
C GLN A 72 0.69 4.40 19.70
N LEU A 73 1.55 3.39 19.55
CA LEU A 73 1.35 2.25 18.66
C LEU A 73 1.26 0.98 19.50
N LEU A 74 0.24 0.16 19.25
CA LEU A 74 0.10 -1.14 19.91
C LEU A 74 1.28 -2.03 19.50
N VAL A 75 2.01 -2.59 20.47
CA VAL A 75 3.04 -3.57 20.15
C VAL A 75 2.35 -4.89 19.84
N THR A 76 2.54 -5.38 18.61
CA THR A 76 2.18 -6.73 18.24
C THR A 76 3.40 -7.62 18.46
N PRO A 77 3.33 -8.66 19.31
CA PRO A 77 4.42 -9.61 19.51
C PRO A 77 4.77 -10.37 18.22
N ASP A 78 5.84 -11.16 18.27
CA ASP A 78 6.27 -11.98 17.14
C ASP A 78 5.35 -13.18 16.92
N ASP A 79 4.18 -12.89 16.34
CA ASP A 79 3.16 -13.87 15.99
C ASP A 79 2.72 -13.64 14.54
N SER A 80 2.98 -14.64 13.71
CA SER A 80 2.69 -14.58 12.27
C SER A 80 1.21 -14.37 11.99
N GLU A 81 0.31 -14.93 12.80
CA GLU A 81 -1.12 -14.84 12.55
C GLU A 81 -1.63 -13.41 12.74
N ASN A 82 -1.24 -12.76 13.84
CA ASN A 82 -1.65 -11.39 14.14
C ASN A 82 -0.96 -10.34 13.28
N GLN A 83 0.30 -10.57 12.91
CA GLN A 83 1.00 -9.74 11.93
C GLN A 83 0.32 -9.84 10.57
N GLN A 84 -0.04 -11.04 10.12
CA GLN A 84 -0.77 -11.24 8.87
C GLN A 84 -2.16 -10.60 8.91
N TYR A 85 -2.87 -10.72 10.03
CA TYR A 85 -4.16 -10.05 10.23
C TYR A 85 -4.03 -8.52 10.12
N ALA A 86 -3.00 -7.92 10.74
CA ALA A 86 -2.73 -6.49 10.64
C ALA A 86 -2.40 -6.06 9.20
N LEU A 87 -1.62 -6.87 8.47
CA LEU A 87 -1.27 -6.64 7.06
C LEU A 87 -2.52 -6.66 6.17
N GLN A 88 -3.37 -7.68 6.32
CA GLN A 88 -4.65 -7.80 5.61
C GLN A 88 -5.53 -6.59 5.86
N MET A 89 -5.73 -6.22 7.13
CA MET A 89 -6.51 -5.03 7.51
C MET A 89 -5.98 -3.73 6.89
N ALA A 90 -4.67 -3.62 6.71
CA ALA A 90 -4.06 -2.40 6.18
C ALA A 90 -4.04 -2.34 4.65
N HIS A 91 -3.96 -3.47 3.95
CA HIS A 91 -3.69 -3.50 2.51
C HIS A 91 -4.90 -3.96 1.67
N ASP A 92 -5.66 -4.94 2.14
CA ASP A 92 -6.71 -5.60 1.36
C ASP A 92 -8.03 -4.83 1.21
N PRO A 93 -8.44 -3.94 2.14
CA PRO A 93 -9.70 -3.25 1.98
C PRO A 93 -9.75 -2.41 0.70
N PRO A 94 -10.92 -2.31 0.03
CA PRO A 94 -11.05 -1.59 -1.25
C PRO A 94 -10.57 -0.13 -1.20
N TYR A 95 -10.73 0.53 -0.04
CA TYR A 95 -10.30 1.91 0.15
C TYR A 95 -8.77 2.07 0.23
N SER A 96 -8.03 1.01 0.55
CA SER A 96 -6.56 0.97 0.52
C SER A 96 -6.02 0.79 -0.89
N ALA A 97 -6.88 0.48 -1.87
CA ALA A 97 -6.56 0.34 -3.29
C ALA A 97 -5.37 -0.59 -3.60
N HIS A 98 -5.06 -1.53 -2.70
CA HIS A 98 -3.84 -2.33 -2.74
C HIS A 98 -2.58 -1.48 -2.94
N ASP A 99 -2.49 -0.37 -2.21
CA ASP A 99 -1.38 0.57 -2.30
C ASP A 99 -0.01 -0.09 -2.02
N GLY A 100 1.05 0.58 -2.47
CA GLY A 100 2.43 0.13 -2.24
C GLY A 100 2.91 0.20 -0.79
N LEU A 101 4.16 -0.22 -0.58
CA LEU A 101 4.83 -0.30 0.72
C LEU A 101 4.66 0.94 1.61
N ASN A 102 4.95 2.13 1.08
CA ASN A 102 4.98 3.36 1.87
C ASN A 102 3.58 3.75 2.41
N PRO A 103 2.52 3.79 1.59
CA PRO A 103 1.17 3.97 2.11
C PRO A 103 0.76 2.91 3.15
N THR A 104 0.93 1.62 2.87
CA THR A 104 0.55 0.55 3.79
C THR A 104 1.28 0.67 5.13
N LEU A 105 2.59 0.92 5.10
CA LEU A 105 3.39 1.07 6.31
C LEU A 105 3.06 2.36 7.06
N LYS A 106 3.26 3.53 6.44
CA LYS A 106 3.24 4.83 7.14
C LYS A 106 1.84 5.39 7.35
N LYS A 107 0.92 5.14 6.41
CA LYS A 107 -0.43 5.72 6.47
C LYS A 107 -1.44 4.79 7.14
N ASN A 108 -1.20 3.48 7.15
CA ASN A 108 -2.15 2.52 7.70
C ASN A 108 -1.61 1.88 8.98
N LEU A 109 -0.47 1.18 8.92
CA LEU A 109 0.04 0.39 10.06
C LEU A 109 0.69 1.23 11.16
N GLN A 110 1.58 2.16 10.83
CA GLN A 110 2.30 3.02 11.78
C GLN A 110 1.42 4.11 12.43
N LEU A 111 0.10 4.00 12.30
CA LEU A 111 -0.87 4.75 13.08
C LEU A 111 -1.50 3.93 14.22
N ILE A 112 -1.36 2.60 14.16
CA ILE A 112 -2.11 1.66 14.98
C ILE A 112 -1.23 0.68 15.73
N CYS A 113 -0.19 0.14 15.10
CA CYS A 113 0.62 -0.91 15.68
C CYS A 113 2.09 -0.80 15.26
N TRP A 114 2.91 -1.62 15.93
CA TRP A 114 4.33 -1.75 15.70
C TRP A 114 4.76 -3.18 16.05
N TRP A 115 5.64 -3.77 15.24
CA TRP A 115 6.32 -5.03 15.57
C TRP A 115 7.74 -5.03 15.00
N LEU A 116 8.55 -6.02 15.41
CA LEU A 116 9.92 -6.18 14.93
C LEU A 116 9.91 -6.61 13.45
N HIS A 117 10.81 -6.09 12.62
CA HIS A 117 10.86 -6.41 11.17
C HIS A 117 9.63 -5.99 10.32
N MET A 118 8.68 -5.22 10.88
CA MET A 118 7.49 -4.72 10.18
C MET A 118 7.71 -4.20 8.76
N HIS A 119 8.78 -3.46 8.50
CA HIS A 119 9.06 -2.97 7.14
C HIS A 119 9.31 -4.10 6.13
N GLN A 120 10.04 -5.14 6.54
CA GLN A 120 10.35 -6.28 5.69
C GLN A 120 9.07 -7.08 5.41
N ASP A 121 8.26 -7.32 6.44
CA ASP A 121 7.01 -8.08 6.31
C ASP A 121 6.00 -7.37 5.41
N VAL A 122 5.84 -6.05 5.59
CA VAL A 122 4.97 -5.24 4.72
C VAL A 122 5.47 -5.29 3.28
N ASN A 123 6.78 -5.18 3.06
CA ASN A 123 7.33 -5.24 1.71
C ASN A 123 7.05 -6.60 1.07
N THR A 124 7.33 -7.70 1.76
CA THR A 124 7.05 -9.06 1.29
C THR A 124 5.57 -9.23 0.95
N TYR A 125 4.68 -8.82 1.87
CA TYR A 125 3.24 -8.91 1.70
C TYR A 125 2.74 -8.12 0.48
N VAL A 126 3.07 -6.83 0.39
CA VAL A 126 2.67 -5.97 -0.74
C VAL A 126 3.24 -6.49 -2.05
N THR A 127 4.50 -6.96 -2.07
CA THR A 127 5.08 -7.53 -3.29
C THR A 127 4.44 -8.84 -3.70
N SER A 128 3.79 -9.57 -2.79
CA SER A 128 3.03 -10.79 -3.11
C SER A 128 1.61 -10.51 -3.63
N CYS A 129 1.09 -9.29 -3.48
CA CYS A 129 -0.25 -8.92 -3.90
C CYS A 129 -0.37 -8.83 -5.43
N GLY A 130 -1.25 -9.65 -6.01
CA GLY A 130 -1.51 -9.66 -7.45
C GLY A 130 -2.13 -8.36 -7.97
N ASP A 131 -3.02 -7.72 -7.21
CA ASP A 131 -3.63 -6.44 -7.59
C ASP A 131 -2.62 -5.30 -7.62
N TYR A 132 -1.78 -5.21 -6.58
CA TYR A 132 -0.66 -4.26 -6.57
C TYR A 132 0.27 -4.50 -7.77
N GLN A 133 0.69 -5.74 -8.03
CA GLN A 133 1.58 -6.06 -9.14
C GLN A 133 0.99 -5.67 -10.51
N ARG A 134 -0.31 -5.91 -10.72
CA ARG A 134 -1.01 -5.56 -11.98
C ARG A 134 -1.16 -4.05 -12.16
N ASN A 135 -1.48 -3.33 -11.08
CA ASN A 135 -1.75 -1.89 -11.13
C ASN A 135 -0.47 -1.04 -11.04
N LYS A 136 0.66 -1.64 -10.61
CA LYS A 136 1.93 -0.94 -10.46
C LYS A 136 2.43 -0.50 -11.84
N PRO A 137 2.50 0.82 -12.11
CA PRO A 137 3.07 1.29 -13.37
C PRO A 137 4.55 0.90 -13.45
N SER A 138 4.98 0.53 -14.65
CA SER A 138 6.40 0.38 -14.93
C SER A 138 7.04 1.77 -14.94
N ASN A 139 7.86 2.06 -13.93
CA ASN A 139 8.76 3.21 -13.94
C ASN A 139 10.12 2.86 -14.57
N LYS A 140 10.25 1.66 -15.17
CA LYS A 140 11.45 1.34 -15.93
C LYS A 140 11.43 2.14 -17.21
N HIS A 141 12.58 2.68 -17.60
CA HIS A 141 12.76 3.21 -18.94
C HIS A 141 12.38 2.13 -19.97
N PRO A 142 11.84 2.54 -21.14
CA PRO A 142 11.65 1.61 -22.24
C PRO A 142 12.92 0.78 -22.44
N GLN A 143 12.77 -0.54 -22.47
CA GLN A 143 13.91 -1.41 -22.71
C GLN A 143 14.29 -1.31 -24.18
N GLY A 144 15.44 -0.69 -24.46
CA GLY A 144 15.99 -0.56 -25.81
C GLY A 144 16.24 0.90 -26.22
N LEU A 145 17.14 1.07 -27.17
CA LEU A 145 17.21 2.30 -27.96
C LEU A 145 16.05 2.25 -28.96
N LEU A 146 15.39 3.38 -29.20
CA LEU A 146 14.53 3.50 -30.37
C LEU A 146 15.41 3.19 -31.59
N GLU A 147 15.06 2.17 -32.37
CA GLU A 147 15.71 1.91 -33.66
C GLU A 147 15.07 2.84 -34.68
N PRO A 148 15.75 3.94 -35.09
CA PRO A 148 15.19 4.82 -36.10
C PRO A 148 15.17 4.09 -37.44
N LEU A 149 14.14 4.34 -38.23
CA LEU A 149 14.12 3.90 -39.62
C LEU A 149 15.33 4.47 -40.37
N PRO A 150 15.91 3.71 -41.32
CA PRO A 150 17.01 4.22 -42.14
C PRO A 150 16.58 5.48 -42.89
N ILE A 151 17.49 6.45 -43.01
CA ILE A 151 17.23 7.69 -43.73
C ILE A 151 17.09 7.36 -45.23
N PRO A 152 16.00 7.73 -45.90
CA PRO A 152 15.84 7.49 -47.33
C PRO A 152 16.89 8.26 -48.14
N GLY A 153 17.49 7.60 -49.14
CA GLY A 153 18.52 8.19 -50.01
C GLY A 153 17.95 8.96 -51.20
N ARG A 154 16.66 8.81 -51.50
CA ARG A 154 15.96 9.48 -52.61
C ARG A 154 14.60 10.04 -52.17
N ARG A 155 14.11 11.03 -52.90
CA ARG A 155 12.74 11.55 -52.72
C ARG A 155 11.73 10.42 -52.94
N TRP A 156 10.70 10.36 -52.11
CA TRP A 156 9.60 9.38 -52.16
C TRP A 156 9.97 7.91 -51.87
N GLU A 157 11.17 7.65 -51.33
CA GLU A 157 11.58 6.29 -50.95
C GLU A 157 10.96 5.83 -49.62
N SER A 158 10.59 6.78 -48.76
CA SER A 158 9.82 6.54 -47.54
C SER A 158 8.70 7.57 -47.46
N VAL A 159 7.51 7.12 -47.10
CA VAL A 159 6.33 7.95 -46.82
C VAL A 159 5.72 7.43 -45.53
N SER A 160 5.54 8.31 -44.55
CA SER A 160 4.86 7.97 -43.30
C SER A 160 3.46 8.59 -43.29
N MET A 161 2.48 7.88 -42.73
CA MET A 161 1.09 8.32 -42.69
C MET A 161 0.54 8.17 -41.27
N ASP A 162 0.00 9.26 -40.72
CA ASP A 162 -0.78 9.25 -39.48
C ASP A 162 -2.27 9.41 -39.81
N LEU A 163 -3.15 8.82 -39.00
CA LEU A 163 -4.60 8.85 -39.22
C LEU A 163 -5.31 9.59 -38.10
N ILE A 164 -5.91 10.74 -38.42
CA ILE A 164 -6.77 11.45 -37.48
C ILE A 164 -8.19 10.88 -37.58
N THR A 165 -8.64 10.21 -36.51
CA THR A 165 -9.94 9.52 -36.46
C THR A 165 -10.99 10.23 -35.60
N GLN A 166 -10.60 11.15 -34.72
CA GLN A 166 -11.51 11.89 -33.82
C GLN A 166 -11.95 13.23 -34.42
N LEU A 167 -12.60 13.20 -35.59
CA LEU A 167 -13.13 14.39 -36.25
C LEU A 167 -14.56 14.71 -35.80
N PRO A 168 -15.01 15.97 -35.87
CA PRO A 168 -16.43 16.30 -35.69
C PRO A 168 -17.30 15.46 -36.61
N LYS A 169 -18.45 14.97 -36.11
CA LYS A 169 -19.37 14.11 -36.89
C LYS A 169 -19.70 14.75 -38.23
N ASN A 170 -19.16 14.19 -39.30
CA ASN A 170 -19.48 14.52 -40.67
C ASN A 170 -20.01 13.25 -41.35
N PRO A 171 -21.16 13.30 -42.07
CA PRO A 171 -21.71 12.13 -42.76
C PRO A 171 -20.81 11.55 -43.86
N THR A 172 -19.77 12.27 -44.30
CA THR A 172 -18.94 11.90 -45.46
C THR A 172 -17.47 11.69 -45.16
N ILE A 173 -16.95 12.20 -44.03
CA ILE A 173 -15.52 12.10 -43.70
C ILE A 173 -15.37 11.64 -42.26
N THR A 174 -14.77 10.47 -42.08
CA THR A 174 -14.55 9.84 -40.76
C THR A 174 -13.07 9.84 -40.34
N MET A 175 -12.16 10.04 -41.29
CA MET A 175 -10.72 9.98 -41.06
C MET A 175 -9.96 10.82 -42.09
N ILE A 176 -8.90 11.50 -41.66
CA ILE A 176 -8.00 12.27 -42.52
C ILE A 176 -6.58 11.70 -42.37
N PRO A 177 -5.94 11.25 -43.46
CA PRO A 177 -4.53 10.86 -43.45
C PRO A 177 -3.62 12.10 -43.50
N LEU A 178 -2.63 12.17 -42.62
CA LEU A 178 -1.53 13.12 -42.65
C LEU A 178 -0.28 12.41 -43.14
N LEU A 179 0.32 12.93 -44.21
CA LEU A 179 1.56 12.38 -44.77
C LEU A 179 2.75 13.21 -44.28
N PHE A 180 3.79 12.55 -43.76
CA PHE A 180 5.06 13.14 -43.32
C PHE A 180 6.24 12.48 -44.04
#